data_AF-A0A2E9Q561-F1
#
_entry.id   AF-A0A2E9Q561-F1
#
_cell.length_a   1.000
_cell.length_b   1.000
_cell.length_c   1.000
_cell.angle_alpha   90.00
_cell.angle_beta   90.00
_cell.angle_gamma   90.00
#
_symmetry.space_group_name_H-M   'P 1'
#
loop_
_entity.id
_entity.type
_entity.pdbx_description
1 polymer ?
#
loop_
_entity_poly.entity_id
_entity_poly.type
_entity_poly.pdbx_seq_one_letter_code
_entity_poly.pdbx_strand_id
1 'polypeptide(L)'
;MLGGTTSQAINTQYYQAVFDDILSRLYPTQCECGTRCDRPMPSRPYSVRCPSCLRQKSKLAHTPFRNLRIPQWMAGYAVEESYHRHPQVITASELSRRLEINYRTALLLKRRIQLLASEQLKRIYPLIRQELETAFPRPYKLPAEGNDVRPETIDRPVVHADTMVLFSASQRANKGRKRHRNRGLTSSIYLSERLGGHQIGTLCHVMGTKQGWVLIDSVPDLRANTVGPIIRDRLPRNTAIFTDEAYTWLYRIYPNHRMVNHSKKSADRRFKYARDRWCQNGVHNQVSEGLNGSLKKAMRAYSYFRPQYSTLYLNEWAFFKNLRYFGLERLAENSLAAENPVVRRSRTGCLIESARDSAEGGNGPCGASADSIFRQKLPFTRLLEPYFYRAERIPGASQRPHARSGSASPELERILKLAPFASLREAIQSCRAFWAASSLPYQRAKQRKYARLANHLWDRIQSRDWHYLSDLIAETRIDNRPLMRVLRRWADTGIIELRDLTPGPSKKHAIEYGFRRLLPGAVPLPEILYRQNRKEFLEETEKWQNDR
;
A
#
# COMPACT_ATOMS: atom_id res chain seq x y z
N MET A 1 18.18 -0.65 45.75
CA MET A 1 19.44 -0.04 45.26
C MET A 1 20.31 -1.15 44.71
N LEU A 2 20.60 -1.13 43.42
CA LEU A 2 21.82 -1.69 42.81
C LEU A 2 22.03 -0.89 41.52
N GLY A 3 22.54 0.33 41.71
CA GLY A 3 23.18 1.09 40.64
C GLY A 3 24.55 0.49 40.39
N GLY A 4 24.89 0.34 39.12
CA GLY A 4 26.13 -0.27 38.67
C GLY A 4 26.22 -0.18 37.15
N THR A 5 26.32 1.03 36.63
CA THR A 5 26.73 1.32 35.26
C THR A 5 28.15 0.84 35.04
N THR A 6 28.30 -0.37 34.50
CA THR A 6 29.48 -0.74 33.70
C THR A 6 29.03 -0.79 32.25
N SER A 7 29.28 0.31 31.53
CA SER A 7 29.24 0.28 30.07
C SER A 7 30.35 -0.68 29.63
N GLN A 8 30.00 -1.93 29.32
CA GLN A 8 30.93 -2.80 28.60
C GLN A 8 31.32 -2.07 27.32
N ALA A 9 32.62 -1.83 27.14
CA ALA A 9 33.13 -1.20 25.93
C ALA A 9 32.63 -2.00 24.71
N ILE A 10 31.88 -1.33 23.84
CA ILE A 10 31.32 -1.95 22.63
C ILE A 10 32.51 -2.42 21.77
N ASN A 11 32.53 -3.70 21.39
CA ASN A 11 33.57 -4.25 20.54
C ASN A 11 33.44 -3.73 19.10
N THR A 12 34.04 -2.57 18.82
CA THR A 12 33.90 -1.87 17.54
C THR A 12 34.49 -2.65 16.37
N GLN A 13 35.57 -3.41 16.58
CA GLN A 13 36.19 -4.24 15.54
C GLN A 13 35.28 -5.38 15.11
N TYR A 14 34.64 -6.05 16.07
CA TYR A 14 33.66 -7.09 15.80
C TYR A 14 32.49 -6.56 14.97
N TYR A 15 31.86 -5.46 15.41
CA TYR A 15 30.72 -4.90 14.68
C TYR A 15 31.11 -4.31 13.32
N GLN A 16 32.36 -3.88 13.14
CA GLN A 16 32.89 -3.50 11.84
C GLN A 16 32.95 -4.72 10.90
N ALA A 17 33.47 -5.85 11.38
CA ALA A 17 33.53 -7.10 10.61
C ALA A 17 32.12 -7.59 10.23
N VAL A 18 31.16 -7.54 11.16
CA VAL A 18 29.76 -7.88 10.90
C VAL A 18 29.18 -6.99 9.80
N PHE A 19 29.41 -5.67 9.86
CA PHE A 19 28.93 -4.75 8.84
C PHE A 19 29.56 -5.03 7.47
N ASP A 20 30.87 -5.26 7.42
CA ASP A 20 31.60 -5.60 6.20
C ASP A 20 31.10 -6.92 5.58
N ASP A 21 30.83 -7.95 6.39
CA ASP A 21 30.28 -9.23 5.93
C ASP A 21 28.88 -9.04 5.31
N ILE A 22 27.97 -8.34 6.00
CA ILE A 22 26.63 -8.03 5.51
C ILE A 22 26.69 -7.30 4.16
N LEU A 23 27.52 -6.26 4.05
CA LEU A 23 27.65 -5.50 2.81
C LEU A 23 28.25 -6.34 1.70
N SER A 24 29.29 -7.13 1.99
CA SER A 24 29.93 -7.96 0.98
C SER A 24 28.95 -8.97 0.38
N ARG A 25 28.09 -9.58 1.20
CA ARG A 25 27.14 -10.62 0.79
C ARG A 25 25.88 -10.06 0.15
N LEU A 26 25.29 -9.01 0.74
CA LEU A 26 24.02 -8.47 0.26
C LEU A 26 24.19 -7.36 -0.79
N TYR A 27 25.33 -6.68 -0.83
CA TYR A 27 25.60 -5.60 -1.76
C TYR A 27 27.00 -5.77 -2.37
N PRO A 28 27.27 -6.87 -3.10
CA PRO A 28 28.57 -7.08 -3.71
C PRO A 28 28.91 -5.90 -4.63
N THR A 29 30.11 -5.36 -4.48
CA THR A 29 30.59 -4.26 -5.33
C THR A 29 31.18 -4.85 -6.60
N GLN A 30 30.70 -4.45 -7.78
CA GLN A 30 31.23 -4.92 -9.06
C GLN A 30 32.11 -3.82 -9.72
N CYS A 31 33.27 -4.18 -10.28
CA CYS A 31 34.04 -3.30 -11.18
C CYS A 31 33.37 -3.30 -12.56
N GLU A 32 33.61 -2.27 -13.36
CA GLU A 32 33.19 -2.19 -14.76
C GLU A 32 33.78 -3.31 -15.63
N CYS A 33 34.86 -3.96 -15.20
CA CYS A 33 35.40 -5.16 -15.84
C CYS A 33 34.65 -6.47 -15.48
N GLY A 34 33.54 -6.39 -14.73
CA GLY A 34 32.72 -7.54 -14.35
C GLY A 34 33.23 -8.31 -13.12
N THR A 35 34.46 -8.06 -12.65
CA THR A 35 34.99 -8.71 -11.43
C THR A 35 34.44 -8.07 -10.15
N ARG A 36 34.18 -8.88 -9.12
CA ARG A 36 33.81 -8.42 -7.78
C ARG A 36 34.99 -7.70 -7.12
N CYS A 37 34.73 -6.53 -6.54
CA CYS A 37 35.71 -5.77 -5.76
C CYS A 37 35.70 -6.27 -4.31
N ASP A 38 36.71 -7.03 -3.93
CA ASP A 38 36.86 -7.66 -2.62
C ASP A 38 38.16 -7.27 -1.91
N ARG A 39 39.18 -6.79 -2.63
CA ARG A 39 40.49 -6.45 -2.05
C ARG A 39 40.36 -5.26 -1.07
N PRO A 40 40.61 -5.45 0.24
CA PRO A 40 40.51 -4.38 1.22
C PRO A 40 41.66 -3.39 1.09
N MET A 41 41.45 -2.17 1.59
CA MET A 41 42.49 -1.15 1.70
C MET A 41 42.69 -0.72 3.15
N PRO A 42 43.89 -0.97 3.74
CA PRO A 42 44.17 -0.62 5.13
C PRO A 42 43.97 0.87 5.44
N SER A 43 44.41 1.75 4.54
CA SER A 43 44.31 3.20 4.72
C SER A 43 42.90 3.77 4.54
N ARG A 44 41.99 3.03 3.89
CA ARG A 44 40.62 3.49 3.58
C ARG A 44 39.62 2.34 3.76
N PRO A 45 39.20 2.04 5.01
CA PRO A 45 38.34 0.88 5.31
C PRO A 45 37.00 0.86 4.56
N TYR A 46 36.49 2.05 4.18
CA TYR A 46 35.24 2.23 3.44
C TYR A 46 35.36 1.97 1.92
N SER A 47 36.54 1.63 1.42
CA SER A 47 36.81 1.43 0.00
C SER A 47 37.40 0.04 -0.25
N VAL A 48 37.08 -0.51 -1.42
CA VAL A 48 37.58 -1.80 -1.93
C VAL A 48 38.22 -1.58 -3.29
N ARG A 49 39.19 -2.42 -3.66
CA ARG A 49 39.76 -2.47 -5.01
C ARG A 49 39.29 -3.70 -5.74
N CYS A 50 39.17 -3.57 -7.05
CA CYS A 50 39.05 -4.73 -7.91
C CYS A 50 40.38 -5.50 -7.95
N PRO A 51 40.39 -6.83 -7.85
CA PRO A 51 41.61 -7.61 -7.98
C PRO A 51 42.20 -7.53 -9.39
N SER A 52 41.37 -7.44 -10.44
CA SER A 52 41.80 -7.39 -11.85
C SER A 52 42.17 -5.97 -12.30
N CYS A 53 41.24 -5.03 -12.14
CA CYS A 53 41.34 -3.67 -12.70
C CYS A 53 42.06 -2.69 -11.74
N LEU A 54 42.31 -3.09 -10.48
CA LEU A 54 42.83 -2.28 -9.36
C LEU A 54 42.07 -0.96 -9.08
N ARG A 55 41.00 -0.65 -9.82
CA ARG A 55 40.15 0.52 -9.61
C ARG A 55 39.55 0.48 -8.21
N GLN A 56 39.60 1.62 -7.53
CA GLN A 56 38.99 1.81 -6.23
C GLN A 56 37.49 2.07 -6.39
N LYS A 57 36.67 1.39 -5.58
CA LYS A 57 35.23 1.64 -5.45
C LYS A 57 34.87 1.78 -3.96
N SER A 58 33.82 2.53 -3.67
CA SER A 58 33.30 2.67 -2.30
C SER A 58 32.38 1.50 -1.96
N LYS A 59 32.54 0.91 -0.77
CA LYS A 59 31.65 -0.15 -0.26
C LYS A 59 30.21 0.33 -0.03
N LEU A 60 30.02 1.65 0.15
CA LEU A 60 28.76 2.24 0.60
C LEU A 60 27.95 2.88 -0.53
N ALA A 61 28.56 3.16 -1.69
CA ALA A 61 27.98 4.06 -2.68
C ALA A 61 26.63 3.58 -3.24
N HIS A 62 26.48 2.27 -3.46
CA HIS A 62 25.29 1.60 -4.00
C HIS A 62 24.36 1.03 -2.91
N THR A 63 24.62 1.32 -1.64
CA THR A 63 23.87 0.73 -0.51
C THR A 63 23.02 1.77 0.21
N PRO A 64 22.05 1.32 1.05
CA PRO A 64 21.32 2.20 1.97
C PRO A 64 22.21 3.03 2.89
N PHE A 65 23.50 2.69 3.04
CA PHE A 65 24.47 3.37 3.89
C PHE A 65 25.36 4.36 3.14
N ARG A 66 25.02 4.74 1.90
CA ARG A 66 25.76 5.79 1.18
C ARG A 66 25.88 7.08 2.01
N ASN A 67 27.06 7.71 1.95
CA ASN A 67 27.38 8.93 2.69
C ASN A 67 27.08 8.82 4.21
N LEU A 68 27.35 7.65 4.81
CA LEU A 68 27.24 7.48 6.26
C LEU A 68 28.27 8.39 6.95
N ARG A 69 27.80 9.27 7.83
CA ARG A 69 28.64 10.24 8.57
C ARG A 69 29.03 9.77 9.97
N ILE A 70 28.64 8.56 10.33
CA ILE A 70 28.98 7.91 11.60
C ILE A 70 29.89 6.72 11.33
N PRO A 71 30.65 6.26 12.34
CA PRO A 71 31.42 5.03 12.22
C PRO A 71 30.56 3.85 11.74
N GLN A 72 31.09 3.06 10.81
CA GLN A 72 30.36 1.97 10.15
C GLN A 72 29.98 0.84 11.12
N TRP A 73 30.83 0.55 12.11
CA TRP A 73 30.54 -0.40 13.17
C TRP A 73 29.21 -0.13 13.88
N MET A 74 28.74 1.13 13.96
CA MET A 74 27.43 1.46 14.55
C MET A 74 26.27 0.87 13.75
N ALA A 75 26.43 0.77 12.42
CA ALA A 75 25.45 0.11 11.57
C ALA A 75 25.49 -1.41 11.73
N GLY A 76 26.69 -2.00 11.85
CA GLY A 76 26.86 -3.41 12.21
C GLY A 76 26.16 -3.76 13.52
N TYR A 77 26.46 -2.99 14.58
CA TYR A 77 25.80 -3.09 15.88
C TYR A 77 24.27 -3.08 15.75
N ALA A 78 23.73 -2.09 15.05
CA ALA A 78 22.29 -1.92 14.96
C ALA A 78 21.60 -3.03 14.14
N VAL A 79 22.25 -3.58 13.11
CA VAL A 79 21.70 -4.71 12.34
C VAL A 79 21.75 -6.00 13.16
N GLU A 80 22.87 -6.29 13.81
CA GLU A 80 23.05 -7.50 14.60
C GLU A 80 22.18 -7.52 15.86
N GLU A 81 22.07 -6.41 16.58
CA GLU A 81 21.13 -6.29 17.70
C GLU A 81 19.69 -6.50 17.24
N SER A 82 19.32 -6.00 16.06
CA SER A 82 17.98 -6.21 15.50
C SER A 82 17.74 -7.69 15.14
N TYR A 83 18.77 -8.39 14.67
CA TYR A 83 18.73 -9.81 14.38
C TYR A 83 18.53 -10.64 15.66
N HIS A 84 19.38 -10.46 16.67
CA HIS A 84 19.33 -11.26 17.90
C HIS A 84 18.10 -10.98 18.76
N ARG A 85 17.63 -9.73 18.82
CA ARG A 85 16.51 -9.35 19.68
C ARG A 85 15.14 -9.62 19.08
N HIS A 86 15.07 -9.99 17.80
CA HIS A 86 13.81 -10.36 17.16
C HIS A 86 13.07 -11.39 18.03
N PRO A 87 11.77 -11.23 18.33
CA PRO A 87 10.78 -10.34 17.71
C PRO A 87 10.74 -8.90 18.24
N GLN A 88 11.55 -8.54 19.24
CA GLN A 88 11.66 -7.15 19.69
C GLN A 88 12.35 -6.28 18.64
N VAL A 89 12.01 -5.00 18.62
CA VAL A 89 12.57 -4.02 17.68
C VAL A 89 13.40 -3.00 18.42
N ILE A 90 14.56 -2.63 17.86
CA ILE A 90 15.39 -1.55 18.39
C ILE A 90 14.86 -0.20 17.89
N THR A 91 14.62 0.74 18.81
CA THR A 91 14.08 2.06 18.47
C THR A 91 15.18 3.09 18.24
N ALA A 92 14.88 4.19 17.55
CA ALA A 92 15.83 5.29 17.40
C ALA A 92 16.25 5.91 18.74
N SER A 93 15.32 5.99 19.71
CA SER A 93 15.61 6.47 21.06
C SER A 93 16.54 5.52 21.82
N GLU A 94 16.40 4.22 21.61
CA GLU A 94 17.32 3.23 22.18
C GLU A 94 18.69 3.27 21.53
N LEU A 95 18.77 3.33 20.19
CA LEU A 95 20.03 3.51 19.47
C LEU A 95 20.77 4.77 19.91
N SER A 96 20.06 5.88 20.08
CA SER A 96 20.63 7.15 20.55
C SER A 96 21.30 7.00 21.93
N ARG A 97 20.65 6.29 22.87
CA ARG A 97 21.20 6.05 24.21
C ARG A 97 22.37 5.07 24.21
N ARG A 98 22.27 3.97 23.46
CA ARG A 98 23.28 2.90 23.46
C ARG A 98 24.56 3.27 22.69
N LEU A 99 24.42 4.04 21.61
CA LEU A 99 25.54 4.46 20.77
C LEU A 99 26.04 5.87 21.12
N GLU A 100 25.42 6.54 22.09
CA GLU A 100 25.75 7.91 22.52
C GLU A 100 25.75 8.93 21.37
N ILE A 101 24.85 8.73 20.40
CA ILE A 101 24.67 9.63 19.26
C ILE A 101 23.39 10.45 19.41
N ASN A 102 23.33 11.60 18.76
CA ASN A 102 22.11 12.41 18.75
C ASN A 102 20.92 11.62 18.15
N TYR A 103 19.71 11.95 18.60
CA TYR A 103 18.49 11.28 18.17
C TYR A 103 18.24 11.35 16.65
N ARG A 104 18.52 12.48 15.99
CA ARG A 104 18.35 12.63 14.53
C ARG A 104 19.29 11.69 13.76
N THR A 105 20.52 11.52 14.23
CA THR A 105 21.52 10.60 13.69
C THR A 105 21.09 9.16 13.90
N ALA A 106 20.62 8.81 15.09
CA ALA A 106 20.07 7.49 15.38
C ALA A 106 18.82 7.17 14.54
N LEU A 107 17.94 8.15 14.34
CA LEU A 107 16.76 8.03 13.50
C LEU A 107 17.16 7.80 12.03
N LEU A 108 18.16 8.53 11.52
CA LEU A 108 18.65 8.33 10.16
C LEU A 108 19.26 6.93 10.00
N LEU A 109 20.08 6.48 10.95
CA LEU A 109 20.61 5.12 10.97
C LEU A 109 19.47 4.09 10.95
N LYS A 110 18.44 4.30 11.77
CA LYS A 110 17.27 3.41 11.81
C LYS A 110 16.54 3.35 10.47
N ARG A 111 16.33 4.49 9.81
CA ARG A 111 15.71 4.54 8.48
C ARG A 111 16.54 3.82 7.42
N ARG A 112 17.88 3.85 7.52
CA ARG A 112 18.76 3.11 6.62
C ARG A 112 18.63 1.60 6.81
N ILE A 113 18.48 1.12 8.04
CA ILE A 113 18.21 -0.29 8.33
C ILE A 113 16.84 -0.72 7.79
N GLN A 114 15.82 0.13 7.93
CA GLN A 114 14.49 -0.12 7.36
C GLN A 114 14.51 -0.18 5.83
N LEU A 115 15.32 0.67 5.20
CA LEU A 115 15.54 0.64 3.76
C LEU A 115 16.25 -0.65 3.34
N LEU A 116 17.33 -1.03 4.05
CA LEU A 116 18.00 -2.32 3.86
C LEU A 116 17.00 -3.48 3.95
N ALA A 117 16.20 -3.54 5.01
CA ALA A 117 15.21 -4.60 5.17
C ALA A 117 14.22 -4.64 3.99
N SER A 118 13.75 -3.47 3.53
CA SER A 118 12.78 -3.36 2.43
C SER A 118 13.36 -3.74 1.06
N GLU A 119 14.63 -3.40 0.81
CA GLU A 119 15.35 -3.83 -0.39
C GLU A 119 15.57 -5.35 -0.39
N GLN A 120 16.02 -5.89 0.74
CA GLN A 120 16.41 -7.29 0.88
C GLN A 120 15.23 -8.25 1.01
N LEU A 121 14.06 -7.79 1.47
CA LEU A 121 12.85 -8.62 1.56
C LEU A 121 12.42 -9.20 0.21
N LYS A 122 12.69 -8.49 -0.90
CA LYS A 122 12.40 -8.98 -2.26
C LYS A 122 13.16 -10.27 -2.59
N ARG A 123 14.33 -10.48 -1.97
CA ARG A 123 15.18 -11.67 -2.16
C ARG A 123 14.66 -12.88 -1.38
N ILE A 124 13.73 -12.68 -0.45
CA ILE A 124 13.11 -13.77 0.31
C ILE A 124 11.96 -14.41 -0.47
N TYR A 125 11.29 -13.69 -1.38
CA TYR A 125 10.13 -14.22 -2.10
C TYR A 125 10.42 -15.48 -2.91
N PRO A 126 11.52 -15.56 -3.69
CA PRO A 126 11.85 -16.80 -4.41
C PRO A 126 12.19 -17.97 -3.47
N LEU A 127 12.82 -17.71 -2.32
CA LEU A 127 13.13 -18.74 -1.32
C LEU A 127 11.85 -19.35 -0.73
N ILE A 128 10.89 -18.50 -0.37
CA ILE A 128 9.56 -18.94 0.08
C ILE A 128 8.89 -19.77 -1.01
N ARG A 129 8.94 -19.30 -2.26
CA ARG A 129 8.31 -19.97 -3.37
C ARG A 129 8.91 -21.37 -3.60
N GLN A 130 10.24 -21.48 -3.59
CA GLN A 130 10.95 -22.74 -3.73
C GLN A 130 10.59 -23.73 -2.62
N GLU A 131 10.55 -23.28 -1.36
CA GLU A 131 10.16 -24.10 -0.21
C GLU A 131 8.73 -24.64 -0.36
N LEU A 132 7.80 -23.79 -0.79
CA LEU A 132 6.39 -24.16 -0.97
C LEU A 132 6.15 -25.05 -2.19
N GLU A 133 6.86 -24.83 -3.30
CA GLU A 133 6.79 -25.70 -4.48
C GLU A 133 7.33 -27.10 -4.16
N THR A 134 8.37 -27.18 -3.34
CA THR A 134 8.94 -28.45 -2.86
C THR A 134 7.97 -29.16 -1.90
N ALA A 135 7.33 -28.42 -1.00
CA ALA A 135 6.40 -29.00 -0.04
C ALA A 135 5.03 -29.40 -0.62
N PHE A 136 4.56 -28.68 -1.64
CA PHE A 136 3.25 -28.86 -2.26
C PHE A 136 3.34 -29.03 -3.79
N PRO A 137 4.08 -30.04 -4.29
CA PRO A 137 4.24 -30.27 -5.72
C PRO A 137 2.90 -30.64 -6.36
N ARG A 138 2.71 -30.38 -7.66
CA ARG A 138 1.52 -30.91 -8.36
C ARG A 138 1.67 -32.43 -8.54
N PRO A 139 0.62 -33.24 -8.32
CA PRO A 139 -0.79 -32.87 -8.11
C PRO A 139 -1.26 -32.90 -6.64
N TYR A 140 -0.46 -32.46 -5.67
CA TYR A 140 -0.83 -32.44 -4.24
C TYR A 140 -2.19 -31.78 -3.99
N LYS A 141 -3.06 -32.46 -3.24
CA LYS A 141 -4.38 -31.99 -2.85
C LYS A 141 -4.66 -32.38 -1.42
N LEU A 142 -5.23 -31.44 -0.66
CA LEU A 142 -5.74 -31.75 0.67
C LEU A 142 -6.94 -32.70 0.59
N PRO A 143 -7.21 -33.47 1.67
CA PRO A 143 -8.41 -34.28 1.80
C PRO A 143 -9.68 -33.43 1.61
N ALA A 144 -10.76 -34.07 1.16
CA ALA A 144 -12.05 -33.38 0.97
C ALA A 144 -12.51 -32.68 2.26
N GLU A 145 -13.25 -31.58 2.13
CA GLU A 145 -13.72 -30.82 3.28
C GLU A 145 -14.47 -31.71 4.27
N GLY A 146 -14.20 -31.54 5.57
CA GLY A 146 -14.75 -32.38 6.63
C GLY A 146 -13.86 -33.56 7.04
N ASN A 147 -12.84 -33.91 6.26
CA ASN A 147 -11.82 -34.88 6.64
C ASN A 147 -10.64 -34.21 7.36
N ASP A 148 -9.96 -34.99 8.20
CA ASP A 148 -8.78 -34.56 8.94
C ASP A 148 -7.57 -34.33 8.02
N VAL A 149 -7.04 -33.11 8.04
CA VAL A 149 -5.86 -32.71 7.25
C VAL A 149 -4.55 -32.85 8.02
N ARG A 150 -4.59 -33.13 9.34
CA ARG A 150 -3.37 -33.25 10.17
C ARG A 150 -2.33 -34.22 9.60
N PRO A 151 -2.69 -35.44 9.14
CA PRO A 151 -1.71 -36.40 8.63
C PRO A 151 -0.90 -35.86 7.44
N GLU A 152 -1.52 -35.04 6.60
CA GLU A 152 -0.85 -34.43 5.45
C GLU A 152 -0.15 -33.10 5.77
N THR A 153 -0.51 -32.44 6.86
CA THR A 153 -0.05 -31.07 7.14
C THR A 153 1.02 -30.99 8.23
N ILE A 154 1.22 -32.03 9.03
CA ILE A 154 2.05 -31.97 10.26
C ILE A 154 3.50 -31.52 10.01
N ASP A 155 4.15 -32.04 8.97
CA ASP A 155 5.53 -31.74 8.63
C ASP A 155 5.65 -30.83 7.38
N ARG A 156 4.55 -30.20 6.97
CA ARG A 156 4.52 -29.31 5.81
C ARG A 156 4.39 -27.84 6.23
N PRO A 157 5.03 -26.89 5.52
CA PRO A 157 4.93 -25.47 5.77
C PRO A 157 3.58 -24.90 5.31
N VAL A 158 2.49 -25.29 5.98
CA VAL A 158 1.15 -24.76 5.71
C VAL A 158 1.13 -23.26 5.98
N VAL A 159 0.64 -22.50 5.00
CA VAL A 159 0.58 -21.05 5.10
C VAL A 159 -0.66 -20.63 5.86
N HIS A 160 -0.49 -19.85 6.92
CA HIS A 160 -1.58 -19.22 7.63
C HIS A 160 -1.64 -17.74 7.29
N ALA A 161 -2.82 -17.25 6.91
CA ALA A 161 -3.00 -15.84 6.56
C ALA A 161 -4.16 -15.18 7.31
N ASP A 162 -3.94 -13.93 7.72
CA ASP A 162 -4.92 -13.12 8.43
C ASP A 162 -4.71 -11.62 8.12
N THR A 163 -5.71 -10.80 8.42
CA THR A 163 -5.56 -9.34 8.46
C THR A 163 -5.77 -8.81 9.86
N MET A 164 -4.87 -7.94 10.29
CA MET A 164 -4.97 -7.26 11.57
C MET A 164 -4.93 -5.75 11.40
N VAL A 165 -5.34 -5.04 12.44
CA VAL A 165 -5.18 -3.59 12.52
C VAL A 165 -4.14 -3.22 13.55
N LEU A 166 -3.16 -2.41 13.14
CA LEU A 166 -2.24 -1.70 14.02
C LEU A 166 -2.73 -0.27 14.24
N PHE A 167 -3.08 0.03 15.48
CA PHE A 167 -3.38 1.37 15.94
C PHE A 167 -2.25 1.90 16.78
N SER A 168 -2.00 3.19 16.61
CA SER A 168 -1.41 3.99 17.66
C SER A 168 -2.33 5.18 17.90
N ALA A 169 -3.29 4.99 18.78
CA ALA A 169 -4.22 6.03 19.17
C ALA A 169 -4.65 5.76 20.62
N SER A 170 -4.60 6.79 21.46
CA SER A 170 -5.14 6.70 22.82
C SER A 170 -6.66 6.50 22.77
N GLN A 171 -7.28 5.95 23.82
CA GLN A 171 -8.74 5.80 23.88
C GLN A 171 -9.49 7.11 23.63
N ARG A 172 -8.90 8.27 23.96
CA ARG A 172 -9.48 9.60 23.70
C ARG A 172 -9.54 9.93 22.20
N ALA A 173 -8.60 9.44 21.39
CA ALA A 173 -8.59 9.61 19.93
C ALA A 173 -9.61 8.72 19.20
N ASN A 174 -10.27 7.79 19.89
CA ASN A 174 -11.30 6.93 19.29
C ASN A 174 -12.57 7.68 18.86
N LYS A 175 -12.85 8.87 19.43
CA LYS A 175 -14.08 9.64 19.18
C LYS A 175 -14.24 10.13 17.73
N GLY A 176 -13.18 10.06 16.91
CA GLY A 176 -13.17 10.54 15.53
C GLY A 176 -13.23 9.49 14.42
N ARG A 177 -13.11 8.20 14.76
CA ARG A 177 -13.04 7.12 13.75
C ARG A 177 -14.38 6.90 13.08
N LYS A 178 -14.38 6.37 11.84
CA LYS A 178 -15.62 5.96 11.16
C LYS A 178 -16.40 4.90 11.96
N ARG A 179 -15.77 4.27 12.94
CA ARG A 179 -16.28 3.18 13.73
C ARG A 179 -16.49 3.58 15.21
N HIS A 180 -17.75 3.76 15.60
CA HIS A 180 -18.20 3.74 17.02
C HIS A 180 -19.25 2.65 17.31
N ARG A 181 -19.91 2.04 16.28
CA ARG A 181 -20.93 0.98 16.50
C ARG A 181 -21.12 -0.09 15.38
N ASN A 182 -20.37 -0.08 14.27
CA ASN A 182 -20.51 -1.06 13.17
C ASN A 182 -19.32 -2.02 13.03
N ARG A 183 -19.52 -3.24 12.50
CA ARG A 183 -18.56 -4.37 12.48
C ARG A 183 -17.74 -4.39 11.17
N GLY A 184 -16.41 -4.23 11.22
CA GLY A 184 -15.47 -4.34 10.08
C GLY A 184 -14.08 -3.72 10.33
N LEU A 185 -13.00 -4.49 10.12
CA LEU A 185 -11.61 -4.07 10.37
C LEU A 185 -11.17 -2.89 9.50
N THR A 186 -11.47 -2.90 8.20
CA THR A 186 -11.12 -1.81 7.26
C THR A 186 -11.69 -0.46 7.70
N SER A 187 -12.96 -0.39 8.12
CA SER A 187 -13.57 0.87 8.57
C SER A 187 -12.91 1.47 9.82
N SER A 188 -12.16 0.67 10.58
CA SER A 188 -11.55 1.10 11.83
C SER A 188 -10.25 1.88 11.62
N ILE A 189 -9.56 1.72 10.50
CA ILE A 189 -8.30 2.43 10.20
C ILE A 189 -8.51 3.84 9.63
N TYR A 190 -9.74 4.24 9.34
CA TYR A 190 -10.07 5.56 8.81
C TYR A 190 -10.81 6.44 9.83
N LEU A 191 -10.53 7.74 9.77
CA LEU A 191 -11.37 8.75 10.40
C LEU A 191 -12.77 8.76 9.78
N SER A 192 -13.73 9.28 10.53
CA SER A 192 -15.06 9.55 9.99
C SER A 192 -14.96 10.57 8.86
N GLU A 193 -15.94 10.54 7.94
CA GLU A 193 -16.01 11.50 6.83
C GLU A 193 -16.09 12.95 7.32
N ARG A 194 -16.64 13.19 8.52
CA ARG A 194 -16.69 14.51 9.16
C ARG A 194 -15.31 15.05 9.52
N LEU A 195 -14.34 14.17 9.78
CA LEU A 195 -12.97 14.50 10.15
C LEU A 195 -11.99 14.27 8.99
N GLY A 196 -12.47 14.34 7.75
CA GLY A 196 -11.62 14.26 6.55
C GLY A 196 -11.32 12.85 6.07
N GLY A 197 -11.86 11.80 6.70
CA GLY A 197 -11.82 10.43 6.16
C GLY A 197 -10.43 9.85 5.93
N HIS A 198 -9.40 10.42 6.54
CA HIS A 198 -8.01 10.01 6.37
C HIS A 198 -7.71 8.70 7.09
N GLN A 199 -6.81 7.91 6.52
CA GLN A 199 -6.27 6.74 7.19
C GLN A 199 -5.39 7.16 8.36
N ILE A 200 -5.70 6.66 9.55
CA ILE A 200 -4.97 6.89 10.81
C ILE A 200 -4.39 5.60 11.41
N GLY A 201 -4.86 4.45 10.97
CA GLY A 201 -4.35 3.14 11.36
C GLY A 201 -3.75 2.41 10.17
N THR A 202 -2.98 1.37 10.46
CA THR A 202 -2.41 0.50 9.42
C THR A 202 -3.17 -0.83 9.44
N LEU A 203 -3.77 -1.22 8.32
CA LEU A 203 -4.30 -2.58 8.15
C LEU A 203 -3.17 -3.42 7.56
N CYS A 204 -2.83 -4.50 8.24
CA CYS A 204 -1.70 -5.36 7.87
C CYS A 204 -2.25 -6.71 7.44
N HIS A 205 -1.90 -7.16 6.23
CA HIS A 205 -2.07 -8.54 5.82
C HIS A 205 -0.84 -9.33 6.25
N VAL A 206 -1.03 -10.39 7.03
CA VAL A 206 0.03 -11.23 7.58
C VAL A 206 -0.14 -12.62 7.01
N MET A 207 0.95 -13.18 6.49
CA MET A 207 1.01 -14.55 5.98
C MET A 207 2.32 -15.20 6.44
N GLY A 208 2.29 -16.44 6.90
CA GLY A 208 3.48 -17.14 7.37
C GLY A 208 3.22 -18.58 7.77
N THR A 209 4.29 -19.30 8.09
CA THR A 209 4.25 -20.73 8.41
C THR A 209 4.64 -20.98 9.86
N LYS A 210 4.26 -22.14 10.41
CA LYS A 210 4.60 -22.52 11.78
C LYS A 210 6.12 -22.61 11.92
N GLN A 211 6.69 -21.88 12.89
CA GLN A 211 8.14 -21.79 13.12
C GLN A 211 8.97 -21.35 11.90
N GLY A 212 8.33 -20.83 10.84
CA GLY A 212 8.99 -20.48 9.60
C GLY A 212 8.96 -18.99 9.28
N TRP A 213 8.95 -18.70 7.99
CA TRP A 213 8.98 -17.35 7.43
C TRP A 213 7.67 -16.57 7.68
N VAL A 214 7.73 -15.26 7.46
CA VAL A 214 6.58 -14.35 7.50
C VAL A 214 6.69 -13.30 6.39
N LEU A 215 5.56 -12.94 5.78
CA LEU A 215 5.43 -11.73 4.97
C LEU A 215 4.29 -10.88 5.54
N ILE A 216 4.49 -9.56 5.51
CA ILE A 216 3.53 -8.61 6.07
C ILE A 216 3.40 -7.42 5.13
N ASP A 217 2.17 -7.10 4.73
CA ASP A 217 1.86 -5.98 3.85
C ASP A 217 0.96 -4.97 4.51
N SER A 218 1.23 -3.70 4.24
CA SER A 218 0.27 -2.63 4.47
C SER A 218 -0.74 -2.61 3.33
N VAL A 219 -2.02 -2.78 3.66
CA VAL A 219 -3.12 -2.85 2.69
C VAL A 219 -4.22 -1.84 3.03
N PRO A 220 -4.93 -1.29 2.03
CA PRO A 220 -6.05 -0.37 2.29
C PRO A 220 -7.32 -1.10 2.76
N ASP A 221 -7.57 -2.32 2.28
CA ASP A 221 -8.73 -3.12 2.63
C ASP A 221 -8.49 -4.64 2.50
N LEU A 222 -9.48 -5.44 2.89
CA LEU A 222 -9.47 -6.91 2.85
C LEU A 222 -10.14 -7.49 1.59
N ARG A 223 -10.40 -6.66 0.57
CA ARG A 223 -11.11 -7.14 -0.63
C ARG A 223 -10.22 -8.06 -1.46
N ALA A 224 -10.86 -8.96 -2.20
CA ALA A 224 -10.18 -9.89 -3.12
C ALA A 224 -9.25 -9.18 -4.09
N ASN A 225 -9.65 -8.01 -4.61
CA ASN A 225 -8.86 -7.22 -5.56
C ASN A 225 -7.60 -6.59 -4.93
N THR A 226 -7.55 -6.50 -3.60
CA THR A 226 -6.43 -5.92 -2.86
C THR A 226 -5.48 -7.02 -2.38
N VAL A 227 -6.02 -8.02 -1.67
CA VAL A 227 -5.21 -9.06 -1.04
C VAL A 227 -4.91 -10.23 -1.98
N GLY A 228 -5.83 -10.55 -2.91
CA GLY A 228 -5.65 -11.64 -3.87
C GLY A 228 -4.40 -11.53 -4.73
N PRO A 229 -4.10 -10.36 -5.33
CA PRO A 229 -2.85 -10.17 -6.07
C PRO A 229 -1.59 -10.40 -5.25
N ILE A 230 -1.58 -9.97 -3.98
CA ILE A 230 -0.45 -10.14 -3.06
C ILE A 230 -0.18 -11.62 -2.81
N ILE A 231 -1.22 -12.38 -2.47
CA ILE A 231 -1.11 -13.83 -2.23
C ILE A 231 -0.64 -14.54 -3.51
N ARG A 232 -1.23 -14.19 -4.67
CA ARG A 232 -0.92 -14.79 -5.97
C ARG A 232 0.52 -14.57 -6.43
N ASP A 233 1.06 -13.38 -6.18
CA ASP A 233 2.42 -13.02 -6.54
C ASP A 233 3.44 -13.86 -5.77
N ARG A 234 3.14 -14.16 -4.50
CA ARG A 234 4.11 -14.75 -3.55
C ARG A 234 3.97 -16.25 -3.36
N LEU A 235 2.76 -16.79 -3.51
CA LEU A 235 2.46 -18.19 -3.23
C LEU A 235 2.14 -18.98 -4.50
N PRO A 236 2.77 -20.16 -4.70
CA PRO A 236 2.36 -21.12 -5.73
C PRO A 236 0.89 -21.52 -5.57
N ARG A 237 0.17 -21.69 -6.68
CA ARG A 237 -1.28 -22.01 -6.65
C ARG A 237 -1.64 -23.28 -5.88
N ASN A 238 -0.72 -24.23 -5.76
CA ASN A 238 -0.98 -25.52 -5.12
C ASN A 238 -0.73 -25.54 -3.62
N THR A 239 -0.21 -24.45 -3.05
CA THR A 239 0.10 -24.34 -1.63
C THR A 239 -1.14 -24.52 -0.75
N ALA A 240 -1.00 -25.26 0.35
CA ALA A 240 -2.02 -25.32 1.38
C ALA A 240 -2.05 -24.01 2.17
N ILE A 241 -3.23 -23.35 2.21
CA ILE A 241 -3.41 -22.05 2.86
C ILE A 241 -4.60 -22.13 3.82
N PHE A 242 -4.39 -21.81 5.10
CA PHE A 242 -5.43 -21.72 6.11
C PHE A 242 -5.67 -20.27 6.52
N THR A 243 -6.93 -19.83 6.55
CA THR A 243 -7.30 -18.45 6.89
C THR A 243 -8.49 -18.37 7.84
N ASP A 244 -8.77 -17.18 8.35
CA ASP A 244 -10.06 -16.82 8.98
C ASP A 244 -11.20 -16.77 7.92
N GLU A 245 -12.46 -16.64 8.35
CA GLU A 245 -13.72 -16.57 7.59
C GLU A 245 -13.77 -15.45 6.54
N ALA A 246 -12.89 -14.47 6.60
CA ALA A 246 -12.96 -13.30 5.73
C ALA A 246 -12.46 -13.53 4.28
N TYR A 247 -11.81 -14.67 4.01
CA TYR A 247 -11.18 -15.00 2.73
C TYR A 247 -12.02 -15.93 1.85
N THR A 248 -13.35 -15.78 1.87
CA THR A 248 -14.28 -16.66 1.13
C THR A 248 -14.05 -16.70 -0.38
N TRP A 249 -13.29 -15.79 -0.97
CA TRP A 249 -13.00 -15.77 -2.40
C TRP A 249 -11.76 -16.62 -2.77
N LEU A 250 -10.92 -16.99 -1.79
CA LEU A 250 -9.60 -17.58 -2.04
C LEU A 250 -9.68 -19.03 -2.54
N TYR A 251 -10.70 -19.80 -2.15
CA TYR A 251 -10.92 -21.18 -2.60
C TYR A 251 -11.04 -21.32 -4.13
N ARG A 252 -11.49 -20.27 -4.83
CA ARG A 252 -11.62 -20.26 -6.29
C ARG A 252 -10.26 -20.21 -7.00
N ILE A 253 -9.22 -19.78 -6.30
CA ILE A 253 -7.88 -19.56 -6.83
C ILE A 253 -6.92 -20.65 -6.31
N TYR A 254 -7.06 -21.01 -5.03
CA TYR A 254 -6.23 -21.99 -4.34
C TYR A 254 -7.09 -23.21 -3.96
N PRO A 255 -6.94 -24.37 -4.63
CA PRO A 255 -7.74 -25.56 -4.36
C PRO A 255 -7.49 -26.14 -2.95
N ASN A 256 -6.30 -25.90 -2.39
CA ASN A 256 -5.89 -26.35 -1.06
C ASN A 256 -6.12 -25.28 0.02
N HIS A 257 -7.01 -24.31 -0.24
CA HIS A 257 -7.43 -23.34 0.75
C HIS A 257 -8.44 -23.96 1.73
N ARG A 258 -8.29 -23.68 3.03
CA ARG A 258 -9.29 -23.99 4.06
C ARG A 258 -9.50 -22.77 4.95
N MET A 259 -10.70 -22.68 5.51
CA MET A 259 -11.09 -21.57 6.36
C MET A 259 -11.54 -22.08 7.73
N VAL A 260 -11.12 -21.38 8.78
CA VAL A 260 -11.68 -21.60 10.12
C VAL A 260 -13.06 -20.99 10.18
N ASN A 261 -14.05 -21.74 10.71
CA ASN A 261 -15.42 -21.26 10.90
C ASN A 261 -15.60 -20.67 12.31
N HIS A 262 -15.35 -19.38 12.47
CA HIS A 262 -15.54 -18.62 13.71
C HIS A 262 -17.01 -18.38 14.10
N SER A 263 -17.94 -18.61 13.18
CA SER A 263 -19.38 -18.46 13.37
C SER A 263 -20.06 -19.75 13.82
N LYS A 264 -19.35 -20.88 13.85
CA LYS A 264 -19.87 -22.18 14.29
C LYS A 264 -20.35 -22.11 15.75
N LYS A 265 -21.61 -22.52 15.95
CA LYS A 265 -22.22 -22.63 17.27
C LYS A 265 -22.01 -24.03 17.83
N SER A 266 -22.01 -24.16 19.15
CA SER A 266 -22.01 -25.47 19.80
C SER A 266 -23.18 -26.32 19.32
N ALA A 267 -22.93 -27.60 19.08
CA ALA A 267 -23.97 -28.58 18.78
C ALA A 267 -24.83 -28.90 20.03
N ASP A 268 -24.28 -28.71 21.23
CA ASP A 268 -25.03 -28.91 22.48
C ASP A 268 -26.05 -27.78 22.67
N ARG A 269 -27.32 -28.16 22.79
CA ARG A 269 -28.46 -27.26 22.98
C ARG A 269 -28.30 -26.37 24.22
N ARG A 270 -27.66 -26.86 25.28
CA ARG A 270 -27.38 -26.10 26.52
C ARG A 270 -26.47 -24.90 26.26
N PHE A 271 -25.59 -25.02 25.27
CA PHE A 271 -24.59 -24.02 24.94
C PHE A 271 -24.82 -23.39 23.56
N LYS A 272 -26.08 -23.28 23.11
CA LYS A 272 -26.46 -22.76 21.78
C LYS A 272 -25.89 -21.38 21.43
N TYR A 273 -25.56 -20.55 22.43
CA TYR A 273 -24.91 -19.25 22.23
C TYR A 273 -23.38 -19.28 22.36
N ALA A 274 -22.82 -20.37 22.92
CA ALA A 274 -21.39 -20.60 22.91
C ALA A 274 -20.95 -20.89 21.47
N ARG A 275 -19.81 -20.30 21.11
CA ARG A 275 -19.22 -20.54 19.79
C ARG A 275 -18.19 -21.64 19.93
N ASP A 276 -18.31 -22.66 19.09
CA ASP A 276 -17.39 -23.79 19.04
C ASP A 276 -16.24 -23.44 18.08
N ARG A 277 -15.43 -22.46 18.49
CA ARG A 277 -14.39 -21.81 17.66
C ARG A 277 -13.05 -22.54 17.71
N TRP A 278 -13.06 -23.85 17.58
CA TRP A 278 -11.85 -24.65 17.73
C TRP A 278 -11.38 -25.25 16.40
N CYS A 279 -10.09 -25.57 16.35
CA CYS A 279 -9.47 -26.30 15.24
C CYS A 279 -10.29 -27.56 14.96
N GLN A 280 -10.92 -27.62 13.79
CA GLN A 280 -11.62 -28.82 13.35
C GLN A 280 -10.80 -29.46 12.25
N ASN A 281 -10.58 -30.78 12.39
CA ASN A 281 -9.96 -31.59 11.35
C ASN A 281 -8.59 -31.05 10.91
N GLY A 282 -7.83 -30.46 11.84
CA GLY A 282 -6.51 -29.87 11.57
C GLY A 282 -6.48 -28.47 10.98
N VAL A 283 -7.64 -27.89 10.63
CA VAL A 283 -7.72 -26.52 10.09
C VAL A 283 -7.76 -25.50 11.23
N HIS A 284 -6.70 -24.69 11.34
CA HIS A 284 -6.60 -23.61 12.33
C HIS A 284 -5.90 -22.37 11.76
N ASN A 285 -5.98 -21.24 12.48
CA ASN A 285 -5.27 -20.00 12.13
C ASN A 285 -4.32 -19.50 13.23
N GLN A 286 -4.00 -20.36 14.21
CA GLN A 286 -3.17 -20.01 15.39
C GLN A 286 -1.79 -19.44 15.05
N VAL A 287 -1.18 -19.84 13.92
CA VAL A 287 0.12 -19.31 13.49
C VAL A 287 0.03 -17.82 13.18
N SER A 288 -0.94 -17.40 12.38
CA SER A 288 -1.12 -15.98 12.06
C SER A 288 -1.53 -15.19 13.31
N GLU A 289 -2.37 -15.75 14.20
CA GLU A 289 -2.72 -15.13 15.49
C GLU A 289 -1.49 -14.91 16.40
N GLY A 290 -0.58 -15.89 16.47
CA GLY A 290 0.67 -15.80 17.22
C GLY A 290 1.62 -14.75 16.63
N LEU A 291 1.81 -14.76 15.30
CA LEU A 291 2.55 -13.73 14.58
C LEU A 291 1.94 -12.35 14.84
N ASN A 292 0.62 -12.28 14.85
CA ASN A 292 -0.14 -11.07 15.08
C ASN A 292 0.09 -10.50 16.48
N GLY A 293 0.09 -11.35 17.51
CA GLY A 293 0.42 -10.96 18.88
C GLY A 293 1.85 -10.44 19.02
N SER A 294 2.80 -11.15 18.40
CA SER A 294 4.22 -10.80 18.41
C SER A 294 4.48 -9.45 17.73
N LEU A 295 3.93 -9.24 16.53
CA LEU A 295 4.02 -7.99 15.80
C LEU A 295 3.41 -6.82 16.58
N LYS A 296 2.23 -7.00 17.19
CA LYS A 296 1.61 -5.96 18.03
C LYS A 296 2.50 -5.57 19.19
N LYS A 297 3.13 -6.54 19.87
CA LYS A 297 4.06 -6.27 20.98
C LYS A 297 5.28 -5.49 20.50
N ALA A 298 5.86 -5.87 19.36
CA ALA A 298 6.97 -5.16 18.74
C ALA A 298 6.62 -3.72 18.36
N MET A 299 5.48 -3.52 17.69
CA MET A 299 5.04 -2.21 17.21
C MET A 299 4.68 -1.24 18.34
N ARG A 300 4.30 -1.74 19.54
CA ARG A 300 4.13 -0.91 20.74
C ARG A 300 5.42 -0.19 21.16
N ALA A 301 6.60 -0.77 20.91
CA ALA A 301 7.87 -0.13 21.24
C ALA A 301 8.10 1.16 20.44
N TYR A 302 7.53 1.28 19.23
CA TYR A 302 7.58 2.51 18.44
C TYR A 302 6.57 3.57 18.88
N SER A 303 5.65 3.26 19.81
CA SER A 303 4.50 4.08 20.19
C SER A 303 3.57 4.39 19.02
N TYR A 304 3.92 5.35 18.15
CA TYR A 304 3.15 5.79 16.96
C TYR A 304 4.03 5.87 15.72
N PHE A 305 3.56 5.31 14.61
CA PHE A 305 4.09 5.64 13.29
C PHE A 305 2.96 6.00 12.32
N ARG A 306 3.23 6.95 11.42
CA ARG A 306 2.27 7.36 10.39
C ARG A 306 2.03 6.20 9.42
N PRO A 307 0.78 5.97 8.96
CA PRO A 307 0.47 4.93 7.97
C PRO A 307 1.34 5.02 6.71
N GLN A 308 1.76 6.21 6.29
CA GLN A 308 2.67 6.42 5.16
C GLN A 308 3.98 5.61 5.26
N TYR A 309 4.48 5.42 6.48
CA TYR A 309 5.74 4.70 6.72
C TYR A 309 5.52 3.23 7.09
N SER A 310 4.27 2.76 7.14
CA SER A 310 3.92 1.43 7.65
C SER A 310 4.72 0.31 7.00
N THR A 311 4.83 0.30 5.67
CA THR A 311 5.62 -0.67 4.92
C THR A 311 7.06 -0.78 5.42
N LEU A 312 7.73 0.33 5.74
CA LEU A 312 9.10 0.30 6.26
C LEU A 312 9.21 -0.42 7.62
N TYR A 313 8.26 -0.18 8.53
CA TYR A 313 8.24 -0.84 9.84
C TYR A 313 7.88 -2.33 9.74
N LEU A 314 6.92 -2.67 8.87
CA LEU A 314 6.49 -4.04 8.65
C LEU A 314 7.59 -4.86 7.97
N ASN A 315 8.23 -4.29 6.94
CA ASN A 315 9.34 -4.93 6.23
C ASN A 315 10.53 -5.16 7.14
N GLU A 316 10.88 -4.20 8.00
CA GLU A 316 11.94 -4.38 8.98
C GLU A 316 11.70 -5.60 9.87
N TRP A 317 10.49 -5.68 10.46
CA TRP A 317 10.15 -6.78 11.34
C TRP A 317 10.13 -8.13 10.62
N ALA A 318 9.54 -8.17 9.42
CA ALA A 318 9.47 -9.37 8.59
C ALA A 318 10.86 -9.82 8.13
N PHE A 319 11.72 -8.89 7.70
CA PHE A 319 13.08 -9.17 7.25
C PHE A 319 13.90 -9.87 8.33
N PHE A 320 13.95 -9.34 9.56
CA PHE A 320 14.74 -9.98 10.62
C PHE A 320 14.20 -11.35 11.03
N LYS A 321 12.88 -11.56 10.97
CA LYS A 321 12.31 -12.91 11.18
C LYS A 321 12.77 -13.88 10.11
N ASN A 322 12.71 -13.47 8.84
CA ASN A 322 13.08 -14.29 7.70
C ASN A 322 14.58 -14.53 7.61
N LEU A 323 15.40 -13.54 7.99
CA LEU A 323 16.85 -13.67 8.07
C LEU A 323 17.25 -14.76 9.08
N ARG A 324 16.55 -14.85 10.22
CA ARG A 324 16.74 -15.92 11.20
C ARG A 324 16.30 -17.30 10.71
N TYR A 325 15.36 -17.34 9.77
CA TYR A 325 14.82 -18.59 9.24
C TYR A 325 15.64 -19.13 8.07
N PHE A 326 15.90 -18.30 7.06
CA PHE A 326 16.64 -18.71 5.86
C PHE A 326 18.16 -18.61 6.00
N GLY A 327 18.66 -17.76 6.90
CA GLY A 327 20.08 -17.48 7.05
C GLY A 327 20.62 -16.49 6.01
N LEU A 328 21.70 -15.79 6.36
CA LEU A 328 22.31 -14.78 5.49
C LEU A 328 22.85 -15.36 4.17
N GLU A 329 23.35 -16.60 4.21
CA GLU A 329 23.93 -17.33 3.07
C GLU A 329 22.92 -17.54 1.95
N ARG A 330 21.77 -18.15 2.25
CA ARG A 330 20.73 -18.42 1.25
C ARG A 330 20.15 -17.13 0.67
N LEU A 331 20.05 -16.07 1.47
CA LEU A 331 19.67 -14.74 0.96
C LEU A 331 20.72 -14.19 -0.03
N ALA A 332 22.00 -14.35 0.27
CA ALA A 332 23.09 -13.88 -0.57
C ALA A 332 23.18 -14.65 -1.90
N GLU A 333 23.05 -15.97 -1.89
CA GLU A 333 23.04 -16.81 -3.09
C GLU A 333 21.93 -16.39 -4.07
N ASN A 334 20.73 -16.16 -3.54
CA ASN A 334 19.59 -15.70 -4.35
C ASN A 334 19.79 -14.28 -4.92
N SER A 335 20.73 -13.51 -4.35
CA SER A 335 21.11 -12.19 -4.86
C SER A 335 21.87 -12.29 -6.18
N LEU A 336 22.76 -13.28 -6.29
CA LEU A 336 23.57 -13.53 -7.49
C LEU A 336 22.73 -14.09 -8.64
N ALA A 337 21.69 -14.86 -8.34
CA ALA A 337 20.76 -15.38 -9.34
C ALA A 337 19.83 -14.30 -9.93
N ALA A 338 19.43 -13.30 -9.12
CA ALA A 338 18.58 -12.21 -9.58
C ALA A 338 19.32 -11.18 -10.46
N GLU A 339 20.64 -11.08 -10.34
CA GLU A 339 21.49 -10.17 -11.14
C GLU A 339 21.98 -10.78 -12.46
N ASN A 340 21.78 -12.09 -12.67
CA ASN A 340 22.09 -12.80 -13.93
C ASN A 340 20.81 -13.20 -14.69
N PRO A 341 20.17 -12.31 -15.48
CA PRO A 341 19.17 -12.74 -16.44
C PRO A 341 19.89 -13.38 -17.63
N VAL A 342 20.22 -14.67 -17.52
CA VAL A 342 20.50 -15.48 -18.72
C VAL A 342 19.25 -15.46 -19.58
N VAL A 343 19.40 -14.83 -20.73
CA VAL A 343 18.44 -14.70 -21.81
C VAL A 343 17.74 -16.04 -22.09
N ARG A 344 16.45 -16.11 -21.78
CA ARG A 344 15.48 -16.95 -22.50
C ARG A 344 14.22 -16.14 -22.77
N ARG A 345 14.33 -15.22 -23.74
CA ARG A 345 13.18 -14.71 -24.47
C ARG A 345 12.70 -15.82 -25.41
N SER A 346 11.54 -16.39 -25.14
CA SER A 346 10.72 -16.96 -26.22
C SER A 346 9.71 -15.90 -26.68
N ARG A 347 9.32 -16.05 -27.94
CA ARG A 347 8.89 -15.04 -28.91
C ARG A 347 7.60 -14.28 -28.57
N THR A 348 7.49 -13.11 -29.20
CA THR A 348 6.35 -12.16 -29.35
C THR A 348 6.30 -11.08 -28.27
N GLY A 349 6.33 -9.77 -28.55
CA GLY A 349 6.38 -8.98 -29.77
C GLY A 349 6.32 -7.49 -29.36
N CYS A 350 6.78 -6.61 -30.25
CA CYS A 350 6.75 -5.13 -30.20
C CYS A 350 8.04 -4.44 -29.70
N LEU A 351 8.80 -3.95 -30.69
CA LEU A 351 9.92 -3.02 -30.59
C LEU A 351 9.42 -1.61 -30.24
N ILE A 352 10.18 -0.90 -29.40
CA ILE A 352 10.33 0.55 -29.54
C ILE A 352 11.84 0.81 -29.62
N GLU A 353 12.23 1.46 -30.70
CA GLU A 353 13.60 1.65 -31.18
C GLU A 353 14.46 2.51 -30.25
N SER A 354 15.71 2.12 -30.10
CA SER A 354 16.78 2.94 -29.53
C SER A 354 17.44 3.74 -30.65
N ALA A 355 17.30 5.07 -30.62
CA ALA A 355 18.12 5.96 -31.43
C ALA A 355 19.56 5.93 -30.89
N ARG A 356 20.47 5.37 -31.69
CA ARG A 356 21.91 5.61 -31.63
C ARG A 356 22.20 6.72 -32.63
N ASP A 357 22.94 7.74 -32.23
CA ASP A 357 23.73 8.53 -33.16
C ASP A 357 25.15 8.67 -32.65
N SER A 358 26.05 8.49 -33.61
CA SER A 358 27.50 8.40 -33.52
C SER A 358 28.15 9.78 -33.53
N ALA A 359 29.29 9.93 -32.87
CA ALA A 359 30.33 10.86 -33.31
C ALA A 359 31.72 10.38 -32.83
N GLU A 360 32.64 10.39 -33.77
CA GLU A 360 33.99 9.83 -33.73
C GLU A 360 35.03 10.75 -33.06
N GLY A 361 36.14 10.16 -32.63
CA GLY A 361 37.50 10.69 -32.85
C GLY A 361 38.08 11.71 -31.86
N GLY A 362 39.08 11.28 -31.08
CA GLY A 362 40.04 12.18 -30.43
C GLY A 362 40.87 11.54 -29.32
N ASN A 363 42.14 11.22 -29.61
CA ASN A 363 43.10 10.64 -28.66
C ASN A 363 43.75 11.70 -27.74
N GLY A 364 43.85 11.37 -26.44
CA GLY A 364 44.86 11.82 -25.46
C GLY A 364 44.44 12.92 -24.45
N PRO A 365 45.05 13.04 -23.25
CA PRO A 365 45.98 12.15 -22.56
C PRO A 365 45.47 11.65 -21.19
N CYS A 366 46.19 10.67 -20.64
CA CYS A 366 46.09 10.20 -19.27
C CYS A 366 46.25 11.33 -18.24
N GLY A 367 45.24 11.54 -17.41
CA GLY A 367 45.27 12.49 -16.31
C GLY A 367 43.99 12.40 -15.50
N ALA A 368 44.13 12.29 -14.18
CA ALA A 368 43.03 12.19 -13.23
C ALA A 368 41.91 13.20 -13.53
N SER A 369 40.74 12.71 -13.91
CA SER A 369 39.51 13.52 -13.92
C SER A 369 38.38 12.72 -13.31
N ALA A 370 37.64 13.43 -12.47
CA ALA A 370 36.66 12.96 -11.54
C ALA A 370 35.55 12.15 -12.22
N ASP A 371 35.14 11.08 -11.55
CA ASP A 371 33.79 10.51 -11.65
C ASP A 371 32.77 11.61 -11.28
N SER A 372 32.47 12.49 -12.22
CA SER A 372 31.39 13.48 -12.16
C SER A 372 30.39 13.23 -13.28
N ILE A 373 29.99 11.96 -13.47
CA ILE A 373 28.65 11.70 -13.98
C ILE A 373 27.69 12.25 -12.93
N PHE A 374 27.07 13.39 -13.26
CA PHE A 374 26.04 14.11 -12.51
C PHE A 374 24.81 13.22 -12.22
N ARG A 375 24.96 12.15 -11.43
CA ARG A 375 23.85 11.61 -10.65
C ARG A 375 23.60 12.64 -9.57
N GLN A 376 22.63 13.52 -9.80
CA GLN A 376 22.12 14.45 -8.77
C GLN A 376 22.09 13.70 -7.42
N LYS A 377 22.76 14.23 -6.40
CA LYS A 377 22.78 13.67 -5.04
C LYS A 377 21.35 13.68 -4.51
N LEU A 378 20.56 12.67 -4.84
CA LEU A 378 19.19 12.55 -4.40
C LEU A 378 19.18 12.59 -2.86
N PRO A 379 18.34 13.41 -2.21
CA PRO A 379 18.23 13.38 -0.76
C PRO A 379 17.82 11.97 -0.33
N PHE A 380 18.35 11.50 0.81
CA PHE A 380 18.10 10.14 1.31
C PHE A 380 16.60 9.80 1.40
N THR A 381 15.75 10.82 1.65
CA THR A 381 14.29 10.68 1.65
C THR A 381 13.74 10.12 0.35
N ARG A 382 14.32 10.44 -0.81
CA ARG A 382 13.93 9.88 -2.11
C ARG A 382 14.18 8.37 -2.22
N LEU A 383 15.13 7.82 -1.47
CA LEU A 383 15.37 6.37 -1.44
C LEU A 383 14.27 5.63 -0.68
N LEU A 384 13.60 6.30 0.27
CA LEU A 384 12.50 5.72 1.04
C LEU A 384 11.15 5.81 0.31
N GLU A 385 10.99 6.81 -0.58
CA GLU A 385 9.75 7.08 -1.32
C GLU A 385 9.13 5.87 -2.03
N PRO A 386 9.89 4.99 -2.71
CA PRO A 386 9.34 3.78 -3.34
C PRO A 386 8.66 2.82 -2.35
N TYR A 387 9.03 2.90 -1.07
CA TYR A 387 8.53 2.06 0.00
C TYR A 387 7.50 2.77 0.87
N PHE A 388 7.11 4.00 0.54
CA PHE A 388 6.03 4.68 1.23
C PHE A 388 4.69 4.07 0.84
N TYR A 389 3.91 3.72 1.86
CA TYR A 389 2.54 3.32 1.69
C TYR A 389 1.69 4.53 1.31
N ARG A 390 0.97 4.43 0.19
CA ARG A 390 0.04 5.47 -0.25
C ARG A 390 -1.27 5.32 0.53
N ALA A 391 -1.35 6.02 1.65
CA ALA A 391 -2.55 6.05 2.47
C ALA A 391 -3.76 6.52 1.65
N GLU A 392 -4.76 5.65 1.54
CA GLU A 392 -6.01 6.02 0.86
C GLU A 392 -6.82 6.99 1.72
N ARG A 393 -7.68 7.76 1.06
CA ARG A 393 -8.78 8.46 1.72
C ARG A 393 -10.06 7.71 1.40
N ILE A 394 -11.01 7.73 2.33
CA ILE A 394 -12.36 7.28 2.00
C ILE A 394 -12.84 8.06 0.75
N PRO A 395 -13.30 7.38 -0.31
CA PRO A 395 -13.89 8.03 -1.48
C PRO A 395 -14.96 9.03 -1.04
N GLY A 396 -14.78 10.31 -1.40
CA GLY A 396 -15.65 11.42 -1.00
C GLY A 396 -15.16 12.30 0.16
N ALA A 397 -13.94 12.06 0.68
CA ALA A 397 -13.30 12.92 1.68
C ALA A 397 -12.21 13.82 1.06
N SER A 398 -12.61 14.74 0.16
CA SER A 398 -11.78 15.89 -0.17
C SER A 398 -11.82 16.89 0.98
N GLN A 399 -10.64 17.44 1.32
CA GLN A 399 -10.58 18.66 2.13
C GLN A 399 -11.29 19.75 1.34
N ARG A 400 -12.15 20.50 2.03
CA ARG A 400 -12.63 21.80 1.55
C ARG A 400 -11.41 22.61 1.11
N PRO A 401 -11.34 23.17 -0.11
CA PRO A 401 -10.94 24.56 -0.17
C PRO A 401 -11.94 25.26 0.75
N HIS A 402 -11.47 26.01 1.74
CA HIS A 402 -12.34 26.99 2.38
C HIS A 402 -12.97 27.79 1.25
N ALA A 403 -14.24 27.50 0.92
CA ALA A 403 -15.03 28.36 0.08
C ALA A 403 -15.04 29.67 0.84
N ARG A 404 -14.25 30.64 0.36
CA ARG A 404 -14.41 32.02 0.75
C ARG A 404 -15.89 32.29 0.49
N SER A 405 -16.62 32.53 1.57
CA SER A 405 -17.85 33.28 1.49
C SER A 405 -17.53 34.57 0.73
N GLY A 406 -18.05 34.72 -0.49
CA GLY A 406 -17.96 35.98 -1.22
C GLY A 406 -17.82 35.81 -2.73
N SER A 407 -18.89 36.17 -3.44
CA SER A 407 -19.03 36.38 -4.88
C SER A 407 -18.87 35.17 -5.81
N ALA A 408 -19.85 35.00 -6.70
CA ALA A 408 -19.68 34.16 -7.88
C ALA A 408 -18.55 34.75 -8.75
N SER A 409 -17.83 33.91 -9.49
CA SER A 409 -16.86 34.41 -10.48
C SER A 409 -17.54 35.45 -11.37
N PRO A 410 -16.92 36.61 -11.67
CA PRO A 410 -17.50 37.63 -12.55
C PRO A 410 -17.95 37.06 -13.91
N GLU A 411 -17.28 36.00 -14.36
CA GLU A 411 -17.63 35.27 -15.58
C GLU A 411 -18.94 34.48 -15.45
N LEU A 412 -19.18 33.84 -14.30
CA LEU A 412 -20.44 33.15 -14.01
C LEU A 412 -21.61 34.13 -13.93
N GLU A 413 -21.41 35.31 -13.33
CA GLU A 413 -22.47 36.33 -13.27
C GLU A 413 -22.86 36.87 -14.65
N ARG A 414 -21.89 36.98 -15.58
CA ARG A 414 -22.17 37.34 -16.98
C ARG A 414 -22.96 36.25 -17.70
N ILE A 415 -22.58 34.98 -17.52
CA ILE A 415 -23.28 33.83 -18.13
C ILE A 415 -24.71 33.71 -17.61
N LEU A 416 -24.91 33.89 -16.31
CA LEU A 416 -26.22 33.78 -15.69
C LEU A 416 -27.22 34.81 -16.21
N LYS A 417 -26.78 35.96 -16.76
CA LYS A 417 -27.65 36.99 -17.36
C LYS A 417 -28.23 36.58 -18.71
N LEU A 418 -27.62 35.62 -19.41
CA LEU A 418 -28.09 35.15 -20.71
C LEU A 418 -29.37 34.30 -20.56
N ALA A 419 -30.31 34.46 -21.50
CA ALA A 419 -31.60 33.75 -21.50
C ALA A 419 -31.48 32.20 -21.42
N PRO A 420 -30.51 31.53 -22.08
CA PRO A 420 -30.39 30.06 -22.02
C PRO A 420 -30.07 29.48 -20.62
N PHE A 421 -29.64 30.30 -19.66
CA PHE A 421 -29.24 29.86 -18.32
C PHE A 421 -30.26 30.27 -17.23
N ALA A 422 -31.52 30.55 -17.60
CA ALA A 422 -32.58 30.87 -16.65
C ALA A 422 -32.80 29.76 -15.61
N SER A 423 -32.84 28.49 -16.03
CA SER A 423 -32.99 27.33 -15.13
C SER A 423 -31.82 27.18 -14.16
N LEU A 424 -30.60 27.49 -14.60
CA LEU A 424 -29.41 27.51 -13.75
C LEU A 424 -29.54 28.59 -12.66
N ARG A 425 -30.03 29.77 -13.04
CA ARG A 425 -30.22 30.90 -12.12
C ARG A 425 -31.19 30.55 -11.00
N GLU A 426 -32.32 29.95 -11.35
CA GLU A 426 -33.33 29.47 -10.38
C GLU A 426 -32.76 28.38 -9.46
N ALA A 427 -31.99 27.43 -10.02
CA ALA A 427 -31.37 26.37 -9.24
C ALA A 427 -30.37 26.88 -8.20
N ILE A 428 -29.59 27.92 -8.53
CA ILE A 428 -28.67 28.58 -7.60
C ILE A 428 -29.44 29.32 -6.50
N GLN A 429 -30.50 30.04 -6.85
CA GLN A 429 -31.36 30.74 -5.86
C GLN A 429 -32.00 29.74 -4.90
N SER A 430 -32.52 28.62 -5.40
CA SER A 430 -33.07 27.52 -4.59
C SER A 430 -32.03 26.94 -3.63
N CYS A 431 -30.78 26.78 -4.07
CA CYS A 431 -29.68 26.33 -3.22
C CYS A 431 -29.38 27.31 -2.09
N ARG A 432 -29.33 28.62 -2.38
CA ARG A 432 -29.13 29.66 -1.37
C ARG A 432 -30.27 29.67 -0.35
N ALA A 433 -31.52 29.60 -0.81
CA ALA A 433 -32.70 29.52 0.06
C ALA A 433 -32.67 28.29 0.98
N PHE A 434 -32.25 27.13 0.48
CA PHE A 434 -32.12 25.90 1.27
C PHE A 434 -31.12 26.02 2.42
N TRP A 435 -29.98 26.70 2.18
CA TRP A 435 -28.95 26.89 3.19
C TRP A 435 -29.33 27.98 4.20
N ALA A 436 -30.07 29.01 3.76
CA ALA A 436 -30.63 30.03 4.64
C ALA A 436 -31.76 29.48 5.53
N ALA A 437 -32.57 28.54 5.02
CA ALA A 437 -33.66 27.92 5.75
C ALA A 437 -33.18 26.94 6.85
N SER A 438 -34.04 26.73 7.86
CA SER A 438 -33.88 25.74 8.95
C SER A 438 -34.07 24.28 8.49
N SER A 439 -33.37 23.89 7.43
CA SER A 439 -33.42 22.55 6.84
C SER A 439 -32.93 21.46 7.80
N LEU A 440 -33.62 20.31 7.81
CA LEU A 440 -33.32 19.20 8.73
C LEU A 440 -31.88 18.67 8.52
N PRO A 441 -31.18 18.22 9.59
CA PRO A 441 -29.78 17.77 9.50
C PRO A 441 -29.53 16.67 8.46
N TYR A 442 -30.47 15.73 8.28
CA TYR A 442 -30.34 14.66 7.30
C TYR A 442 -30.41 15.18 5.85
N GLN A 443 -31.22 16.22 5.59
CA GLN A 443 -31.36 16.83 4.27
C GLN A 443 -30.07 17.55 3.87
N ARG A 444 -29.48 18.30 4.81
CA ARG A 444 -28.16 18.94 4.64
C ARG A 444 -27.05 17.90 4.41
N ALA A 445 -27.10 16.75 5.10
CA ALA A 445 -26.16 15.66 4.87
C ALA A 445 -26.32 15.02 3.48
N LYS A 446 -27.55 14.78 3.01
CA LYS A 446 -27.84 14.25 1.67
C LYS A 446 -27.40 15.21 0.57
N GLN A 447 -27.69 16.51 0.71
CA GLN A 447 -27.23 17.56 -0.20
C GLN A 447 -25.69 17.56 -0.29
N ARG A 448 -25.00 17.55 0.86
CA ARG A 448 -23.52 17.49 0.89
C ARG A 448 -22.97 16.24 0.21
N LYS A 449 -23.63 15.09 0.36
CA LYS A 449 -23.20 13.84 -0.30
C LYS A 449 -23.15 14.01 -1.82
N TYR A 450 -24.22 14.50 -2.42
CA TYR A 450 -24.31 14.64 -3.88
C TYR A 450 -23.54 15.84 -4.42
N ALA A 451 -23.48 16.96 -3.68
CA ALA A 451 -22.62 18.09 -4.05
C ALA A 451 -21.13 17.69 -4.10
N ARG A 452 -20.67 16.81 -3.21
CA ARG A 452 -19.30 16.26 -3.27
C ARG A 452 -19.07 15.38 -4.49
N LEU A 453 -20.03 14.52 -4.80
CA LEU A 453 -19.98 13.71 -6.02
C LEU A 453 -19.90 14.62 -7.25
N ALA A 454 -20.75 15.64 -7.33
CA ALA A 454 -20.79 16.59 -8.43
C ALA A 454 -19.44 17.32 -8.63
N ASN A 455 -18.83 17.84 -7.55
CA ASN A 455 -17.50 18.45 -7.66
C ASN A 455 -16.44 17.46 -8.17
N HIS A 456 -16.46 16.21 -7.66
CA HIS A 456 -15.53 15.18 -8.10
C HIS A 456 -15.66 14.85 -9.59
N LEU A 457 -16.89 14.85 -10.12
CA LEU A 457 -17.14 14.66 -11.55
C LEU A 457 -16.71 15.90 -12.34
N TRP A 458 -17.00 17.10 -11.82
CA TRP A 458 -16.68 18.36 -12.50
C TRP A 458 -15.17 18.54 -12.70
N ASP A 459 -14.35 18.17 -11.72
CA ASP A 459 -12.89 18.26 -11.83
C ASP A 459 -12.30 17.36 -12.93
N ARG A 460 -13.00 16.29 -13.31
CA ARG A 460 -12.55 15.31 -14.32
C ARG A 460 -13.01 15.68 -15.72
N ILE A 461 -14.21 16.25 -15.85
CA ILE A 461 -14.82 16.61 -17.13
C ILE A 461 -14.32 18.01 -17.49
N GLN A 462 -13.03 18.22 -17.75
CA GLN A 462 -12.51 19.57 -18.01
C GLN A 462 -12.73 20.03 -19.45
N SER A 463 -12.77 19.10 -20.41
CA SER A 463 -13.00 19.39 -21.82
C SER A 463 -14.48 19.61 -22.14
N ARG A 464 -14.75 20.32 -23.24
CA ARG A 464 -16.09 20.49 -23.84
C ARG A 464 -16.45 19.37 -24.82
N ASP A 465 -15.59 18.37 -24.94
CA ASP A 465 -15.82 17.19 -25.78
C ASP A 465 -16.90 16.29 -25.17
N TRP A 466 -17.34 15.31 -25.95
CA TRP A 466 -18.27 14.29 -25.49
C TRP A 466 -17.56 13.29 -24.57
N HIS A 467 -18.18 13.04 -23.42
CA HIS A 467 -17.79 12.02 -22.44
C HIS A 467 -18.88 10.96 -22.37
N TYR A 468 -18.50 9.72 -22.08
CA TYR A 468 -19.42 8.58 -22.00
C TYR A 468 -19.59 8.10 -20.56
N LEU A 469 -20.78 7.60 -20.24
CA LEU A 469 -21.12 7.12 -18.91
C LEU A 469 -20.33 5.86 -18.55
N SER A 470 -20.14 4.94 -19.50
CA SER A 470 -19.35 3.72 -19.29
C SER A 470 -17.90 4.03 -18.92
N ASP A 471 -17.26 4.97 -19.61
CA ASP A 471 -15.91 5.44 -19.31
C ASP A 471 -15.84 6.06 -17.90
N LEU A 472 -16.80 6.93 -17.56
CA LEU A 472 -16.87 7.54 -16.25
C LEU A 472 -17.06 6.50 -15.13
N ILE A 473 -17.85 5.45 -15.36
CA ILE A 473 -18.03 4.34 -14.41
C ILE A 473 -16.72 3.55 -14.25
N ALA A 474 -16.04 3.23 -15.36
CA ALA A 474 -14.77 2.49 -15.33
C ALA A 474 -13.68 3.26 -14.57
N GLU A 475 -13.60 4.57 -14.80
CA GLU A 475 -12.61 5.46 -14.16
C GLU A 475 -12.90 5.77 -12.70
N THR A 476 -14.16 6.02 -12.34
CA THR A 476 -14.53 6.44 -10.98
C THR A 476 -14.83 5.26 -10.07
N ARG A 477 -15.18 4.10 -10.64
CA ARG A 477 -15.73 2.92 -9.94
C ARG A 477 -16.96 3.26 -9.08
N ILE A 478 -17.75 4.24 -9.51
CA ILE A 478 -18.99 4.65 -8.87
C ILE A 478 -20.17 4.01 -9.61
N ASP A 479 -21.16 3.53 -8.86
CA ASP A 479 -22.36 2.94 -9.45
C ASP A 479 -23.11 3.93 -10.36
N ASN A 480 -23.83 3.41 -11.36
CA ASN A 480 -24.59 4.20 -12.33
C ASN A 480 -25.61 5.16 -11.66
N ARG A 481 -26.42 4.67 -10.71
CA ARG A 481 -27.51 5.44 -10.07
C ARG A 481 -27.08 6.81 -9.49
N PRO A 482 -26.04 6.93 -8.65
CA PRO A 482 -25.61 8.22 -8.13
C PRO A 482 -24.99 9.14 -9.19
N LEU A 483 -24.33 8.60 -10.22
CA LEU A 483 -23.79 9.39 -11.34
C LEU A 483 -24.93 10.01 -12.14
N MET A 484 -25.89 9.19 -12.56
CA MET A 484 -27.04 9.65 -13.34
C MET A 484 -27.91 10.68 -12.62
N ARG A 485 -28.01 10.60 -11.28
CA ARG A 485 -28.67 11.66 -10.51
C ARG A 485 -27.98 13.02 -10.70
N VAL A 486 -26.65 13.05 -10.68
CA VAL A 486 -25.91 14.32 -10.85
C VAL A 486 -26.01 14.79 -12.29
N LEU A 487 -25.82 13.89 -13.27
CA LEU A 487 -25.84 14.23 -14.69
C LEU A 487 -27.20 14.75 -15.14
N ARG A 488 -28.31 14.10 -14.76
CA ARG A 488 -29.67 14.59 -15.05
C ARG A 488 -29.91 15.95 -14.45
N ARG A 489 -29.50 16.15 -13.20
CA ARG A 489 -29.64 17.45 -12.54
C ARG A 489 -28.83 18.55 -13.23
N TRP A 490 -27.64 18.22 -13.72
CA TRP A 490 -26.84 19.14 -14.54
C TRP A 490 -27.48 19.44 -15.88
N ALA A 491 -28.12 18.46 -16.53
CA ALA A 491 -28.83 18.65 -17.78
C ALA A 491 -30.06 19.56 -17.61
N ASP A 492 -30.91 19.29 -16.60
CA ASP A 492 -32.08 20.12 -16.29
C ASP A 492 -31.71 21.57 -15.92
N THR A 493 -30.51 21.78 -15.38
CA THR A 493 -30.01 23.12 -15.02
C THR A 493 -29.13 23.74 -16.10
N GLY A 494 -28.98 23.12 -17.27
CA GLY A 494 -28.19 23.67 -18.38
C GLY A 494 -26.68 23.74 -18.14
N ILE A 495 -26.16 22.96 -17.18
CA ILE A 495 -24.72 22.86 -16.91
C ILE A 495 -24.02 21.96 -17.94
N ILE A 496 -24.71 20.88 -18.35
CA ILE A 496 -24.26 19.94 -19.38
C ILE A 496 -25.36 19.71 -20.41
N GLU A 497 -24.95 19.26 -21.59
CA GLU A 497 -25.83 18.56 -22.52
C GLU A 497 -25.71 17.05 -22.24
N LEU A 498 -26.84 16.36 -22.15
CA LEU A 498 -26.91 14.91 -21.88
C LEU A 498 -27.75 14.26 -22.99
N ARG A 499 -27.23 13.21 -23.63
CA ARG A 499 -27.89 12.43 -24.67
C ARG A 499 -27.92 10.96 -24.29
N ASP A 500 -29.06 10.32 -24.47
CA ASP A 500 -29.17 8.87 -24.38
C ASP A 500 -28.56 8.26 -25.64
N LEU A 501 -27.58 7.37 -25.47
CA LEU A 501 -26.90 6.65 -26.55
C LEU A 501 -27.17 5.15 -26.45
N THR A 502 -28.13 4.74 -25.63
CA THR A 502 -28.48 3.34 -25.43
C THR A 502 -28.95 2.74 -26.76
N PRO A 503 -28.31 1.69 -27.28
CA PRO A 503 -28.67 1.12 -28.58
C PRO A 503 -30.03 0.42 -28.49
N GLY A 504 -31.07 1.06 -29.03
CA GLY A 504 -32.41 0.49 -29.24
C GLY A 504 -33.29 0.37 -27.98
N PRO A 505 -34.60 0.08 -28.17
CA PRO A 505 -35.61 0.15 -27.10
C PRO A 505 -35.60 -1.04 -26.12
N SER A 506 -34.75 -2.05 -26.34
CA SER A 506 -34.76 -3.29 -25.56
C SER A 506 -34.03 -3.16 -24.21
N LYS A 507 -34.67 -3.69 -23.15
CA LYS A 507 -34.13 -3.78 -21.77
C LYS A 507 -32.85 -4.64 -21.63
N LYS A 508 -32.37 -5.26 -22.72
CA LYS A 508 -31.17 -6.11 -22.74
C LYS A 508 -29.88 -5.35 -23.10
N HIS A 509 -29.97 -4.13 -23.60
CA HIS A 509 -28.78 -3.35 -23.97
C HIS A 509 -28.15 -2.65 -22.77
N ALA A 510 -26.83 -2.48 -22.81
CA ALA A 510 -26.10 -1.69 -21.82
C ALA A 510 -26.56 -0.23 -21.91
N ILE A 511 -26.98 0.33 -20.77
CA ILE A 511 -27.41 1.72 -20.67
C ILE A 511 -26.19 2.62 -20.91
N GLU A 512 -26.24 3.45 -21.95
CA GLU A 512 -25.15 4.35 -22.32
C GLU A 512 -25.66 5.78 -22.46
N TYR A 513 -24.91 6.74 -21.92
CA TYR A 513 -25.23 8.16 -22.02
C TYR A 513 -23.99 8.94 -22.41
N GLY A 514 -24.13 9.80 -23.42
CA GLY A 514 -23.12 10.78 -23.79
C GLY A 514 -23.43 12.11 -23.11
N PHE A 515 -22.42 12.82 -22.60
CA PHE A 515 -22.60 14.17 -22.06
C PHE A 515 -21.42 15.08 -22.35
N ARG A 516 -21.67 16.38 -22.47
CA ARG A 516 -20.64 17.41 -22.63
C ARG A 516 -20.96 18.68 -21.86
N ARG A 517 -19.92 19.43 -21.49
CA ARG A 517 -20.09 20.70 -20.77
C ARG A 517 -20.63 21.82 -21.65
N LEU A 518 -21.55 22.62 -21.09
CA LEU A 518 -22.00 23.87 -21.70
C LEU A 518 -21.24 25.08 -21.14
N LEU A 519 -20.86 25.04 -19.86
CA LEU A 519 -20.09 26.12 -19.22
C LEU A 519 -18.62 26.14 -19.71
N PRO A 520 -17.95 27.31 -19.75
CA PRO A 520 -16.52 27.41 -20.04
C PRO A 520 -15.66 26.69 -18.98
N GLY A 521 -14.51 26.16 -19.38
CA GLY A 521 -13.62 25.41 -18.48
C GLY A 521 -13.06 26.23 -17.30
N ALA A 522 -13.01 27.56 -17.43
CA ALA A 522 -12.59 28.48 -16.38
C ALA A 522 -13.65 28.68 -15.27
N VAL A 523 -14.90 28.29 -15.52
CA VAL A 523 -16.01 28.49 -14.59
C VAL A 523 -16.09 27.34 -13.58
N PRO A 524 -16.00 27.62 -12.26
CA PRO A 524 -16.17 26.59 -11.25
C PRO A 524 -17.62 26.08 -11.22
N LEU A 525 -17.82 24.84 -10.75
CA LEU A 525 -19.14 24.22 -10.66
C LEU A 525 -20.11 25.14 -9.89
N PRO A 526 -21.23 25.57 -10.49
CA PRO A 526 -22.24 26.35 -9.78
C PRO A 526 -22.85 25.58 -8.61
N GLU A 527 -23.10 26.28 -7.49
CA GLU A 527 -23.73 25.68 -6.32
C GLU A 527 -25.24 25.48 -6.53
N ILE A 528 -25.64 24.26 -6.89
CA ILE A 528 -27.05 23.86 -7.06
C ILE A 528 -27.48 22.78 -6.07
N LEU A 529 -28.80 22.60 -5.93
CA LEU A 529 -29.37 21.49 -5.15
C LEU A 529 -29.36 20.19 -5.94
N TYR A 530 -28.87 19.14 -5.28
CA TYR A 530 -28.88 17.75 -5.74
C TYR A 530 -29.74 16.85 -4.83
N ARG A 531 -30.33 17.43 -3.77
CA ARG A 531 -31.29 16.70 -2.95
C ARG A 531 -32.56 16.53 -3.76
N GLN A 532 -32.99 15.29 -3.89
CA GLN A 532 -34.33 14.93 -4.30
C GLN A 532 -34.93 13.98 -3.27
N ASN A 533 -36.21 14.12 -2.98
CA ASN A 533 -36.97 13.11 -2.27
C ASN A 533 -37.23 11.89 -3.20
N ARG A 534 -37.79 10.79 -2.69
CA ARG A 534 -37.99 9.58 -3.52
C ARG A 534 -38.98 9.84 -4.65
N LYS A 535 -40.02 10.63 -4.40
CA LYS A 535 -41.07 11.00 -5.36
C LYS A 535 -40.47 11.86 -6.49
N GLU A 536 -39.78 12.94 -6.13
CA GLU A 536 -39.05 13.82 -7.08
C GLU A 536 -38.07 13.03 -7.96
N PHE A 537 -37.35 12.05 -7.40
CA PHE A 537 -36.43 11.23 -8.17
C PHE A 537 -37.14 10.26 -9.13
N LEU A 538 -38.31 9.73 -8.74
CA LEU A 538 -39.09 8.84 -9.59
C LEU A 538 -39.75 9.64 -10.73
N GLU A 539 -40.33 10.80 -10.45
CA GLU A 539 -40.89 11.72 -11.45
C GLU A 539 -39.83 12.16 -12.47
N GLU A 540 -38.64 12.54 -11.99
CA GLU A 540 -37.51 12.87 -12.89
C GLU A 540 -37.08 11.63 -13.68
N THR A 541 -37.06 10.44 -13.07
CA THR A 541 -36.69 9.21 -13.80
C THR A 541 -37.71 8.83 -14.86
N GLU A 542 -39.01 9.05 -14.62
CA GLU A 542 -40.08 8.85 -15.58
C GLU A 542 -39.99 9.87 -16.73
N LYS A 543 -39.70 11.15 -16.44
CA LYS A 543 -39.44 12.17 -17.47
C LYS A 543 -38.35 11.70 -18.46
N TRP A 544 -37.20 11.29 -17.94
CA TRP A 544 -36.08 10.79 -18.76
C TRP A 544 -36.31 9.38 -19.36
N GLN A 545 -37.36 8.66 -18.96
CA GLN A 545 -37.77 7.41 -19.60
C GLN A 545 -38.82 7.64 -20.70
N ASN A 546 -39.58 8.73 -20.62
CA ASN A 546 -40.61 9.11 -21.60
C ASN A 546 -40.03 9.98 -22.73
N ASP A 547 -38.90 10.67 -22.52
CA ASP A 547 -38.11 11.33 -23.57
C ASP A 547 -37.32 10.33 -24.47
N ARG A 548 -37.76 9.06 -24.53
CA ARG A 548 -37.17 7.95 -25.30
C ARG A 548 -37.74 7.81 -26.70
#